data_AF-A0A7V6L7B1-F1
#
_entry.id   AF-A0A7V6L7B1-F1
#
_cell.length_a   1.000
_cell.length_b   1.000
_cell.length_c   1.000
_cell.angle_alpha   90.00
_cell.angle_beta   90.00
_cell.angle_gamma   90.00
#
_symmetry.space_group_name_H-M   'P 1'
#
loop_
_entity.id
_entity.type
_entity.pdbx_description
1 polymer ?
#
loop_
_entity_poly.entity_id
_entity_poly.type
_entity_poly.pdbx_seq_one_letter_code
_entity_poly.pdbx_strand_id
1 'polypeptide(L)'
;MNDINTILTEDEIAELQMLASEKRTSLFYSNNVPVANGLPMILDKLNIHLLEYPIKSLNGCNAFSAVILCNRINGRKYTFMGINSANSLTEQCFDIAHELYHFFTDNGIKSCSEQENKRDEAKANRFAAEFLLPETALKRILLDEFNKTSLHDIDIFVLIRLIARIHCNWWLPYVAIVRRLFETQAISQKQSDALLFPDNNDYYKYFERICHALDSDTFLKLNTPTNKIGISPKNIEIIIKNYENDLIDDNTFIKVLNMFNIDPASFGYDFEICDDDYNELEEVLEEVDS
;
A
#
# COMPACT_ATOMS: atom_id res chain seq x y z
N MET A 1 -26.58 7.46 -5.16
CA MET A 1 -25.82 7.32 -6.43
C MET A 1 -24.35 7.23 -6.05
N ASN A 2 -23.60 6.17 -6.33
CA ASN A 2 -23.76 5.07 -7.27
C ASN A 2 -23.71 3.73 -6.55
N ASP A 3 -24.54 2.78 -7.03
CA ASP A 3 -24.35 1.36 -6.79
C ASP A 3 -22.91 0.97 -7.18
N ILE A 4 -22.03 0.82 -6.19
CA ILE A 4 -20.73 0.19 -6.41
C ILE A 4 -20.92 -1.34 -6.58
N ASN A 5 -22.13 -1.84 -6.29
CA ASN A 5 -22.56 -3.20 -6.57
C ASN A 5 -22.93 -3.47 -8.04
N THR A 6 -22.88 -2.51 -8.97
CA THR A 6 -23.32 -2.71 -10.37
C THR A 6 -22.25 -2.49 -11.43
N ILE A 7 -20.97 -2.61 -11.09
CA ILE A 7 -19.87 -2.56 -12.09
C ILE A 7 -19.33 -3.96 -12.44
N LEU A 8 -19.32 -4.89 -11.49
CA LEU A 8 -18.77 -6.23 -11.65
C LEU A 8 -19.87 -7.29 -11.61
N THR A 9 -19.74 -8.33 -12.42
CA THR A 9 -20.68 -9.48 -12.38
C THR A 9 -20.32 -10.43 -11.24
N GLU A 10 -21.26 -11.32 -10.86
CA GLU A 10 -20.99 -12.36 -9.86
C GLU A 10 -19.83 -13.28 -10.28
N ASP A 11 -19.75 -13.63 -11.57
CA ASP A 11 -18.65 -14.43 -12.14
C ASP A 11 -17.30 -13.71 -11.95
N GLU A 12 -17.23 -12.41 -12.24
CA GLU A 12 -16.00 -11.63 -12.05
C GLU A 12 -15.58 -11.55 -10.58
N ILE A 13 -16.57 -11.39 -9.69
CA ILE A 13 -16.31 -11.40 -8.25
C ILE A 13 -15.72 -12.75 -7.83
N ALA A 14 -16.29 -13.86 -8.30
CA ALA A 14 -15.81 -15.20 -8.02
C ALA A 14 -14.39 -15.43 -8.58
N GLU A 15 -14.11 -14.96 -9.80
CA GLU A 15 -12.77 -15.00 -10.40
C GLU A 15 -11.74 -14.22 -9.55
N LEU A 16 -12.09 -13.02 -9.08
CA LEU A 16 -11.20 -12.21 -8.24
C LEU A 16 -10.96 -12.84 -6.88
N GLN A 17 -11.97 -13.48 -6.29
CA GLN A 17 -11.86 -14.27 -5.07
C GLN A 17 -10.89 -15.43 -5.23
N MET A 18 -11.03 -16.18 -6.32
CA MET A 18 -10.14 -17.28 -6.65
C MET A 18 -8.72 -16.78 -6.88
N LEU A 19 -8.55 -15.71 -7.66
CA LEU A 19 -7.26 -15.09 -7.93
C LEU A 19 -6.57 -14.64 -6.64
N ALA A 20 -7.27 -13.90 -5.77
CA ALA A 20 -6.72 -13.45 -4.49
C ALA A 20 -6.29 -14.64 -3.62
N SER A 21 -7.13 -15.67 -3.51
CA SER A 21 -6.80 -16.89 -2.77
C SER A 21 -5.59 -17.64 -3.35
N GLU A 22 -5.51 -17.76 -4.67
CA GLU A 22 -4.39 -18.40 -5.38
C GLU A 22 -3.08 -17.64 -5.12
N LYS A 23 -3.09 -16.31 -5.29
CA LYS A 23 -1.89 -15.47 -5.08
C LYS A 23 -1.45 -15.45 -3.63
N ARG A 24 -2.38 -15.41 -2.67
CA ARG A 24 -2.04 -15.56 -1.24
C ARG A 24 -1.34 -16.89 -0.98
N THR A 25 -1.90 -17.99 -1.50
CA THR A 25 -1.33 -19.34 -1.32
C THR A 25 0.05 -19.47 -1.96
N SER A 26 0.24 -18.98 -3.19
CA SER A 26 1.54 -19.02 -3.88
C SER A 26 2.60 -18.15 -3.18
N LEU A 27 2.18 -17.12 -2.45
CA LEU A 27 3.02 -16.28 -1.60
C LEU A 27 3.21 -16.82 -0.18
N PHE A 28 2.72 -18.03 0.10
CA PHE A 28 2.80 -18.74 1.38
C PHE A 28 1.95 -18.14 2.51
N TYR A 29 0.85 -17.46 2.17
CA TYR A 29 -0.13 -16.97 3.13
C TYR A 29 -1.43 -17.78 3.03
N SER A 30 -1.88 -18.32 4.16
CA SER A 30 -3.22 -18.92 4.23
C SER A 30 -4.30 -17.83 4.17
N ASN A 31 -5.53 -18.13 3.74
CA ASN A 31 -6.60 -17.12 3.69
C ASN A 31 -7.00 -16.57 5.06
N ASN A 32 -6.74 -17.30 6.15
CA ASN A 32 -7.19 -16.93 7.50
C ASN A 32 -6.21 -16.03 8.26
N VAL A 33 -5.10 -15.59 7.65
CA VAL A 33 -4.10 -14.75 8.32
C VAL A 33 -4.01 -13.37 7.66
N PRO A 34 -3.79 -12.28 8.41
CA PRO A 34 -3.49 -10.97 7.83
C PRO A 34 -2.24 -10.99 6.96
N VAL A 35 -2.26 -10.29 5.81
CA VAL A 35 -1.10 -10.21 4.88
C VAL A 35 -0.50 -8.82 4.77
N ALA A 36 -1.23 -7.79 5.21
CA ALA A 36 -0.86 -6.38 5.02
C ALA A 36 0.53 -6.04 5.58
N ASN A 37 0.85 -6.50 6.81
CA ASN A 37 2.19 -6.31 7.40
C ASN A 37 3.31 -7.03 6.61
N GLY A 38 2.95 -8.10 5.90
CA GLY A 38 3.87 -8.88 5.08
C GLY A 38 4.08 -8.36 3.66
N LEU A 39 3.41 -7.26 3.27
CA LEU A 39 3.48 -6.72 1.91
C LEU A 39 4.90 -6.41 1.43
N PRO A 40 5.81 -5.79 2.22
CA PRO A 40 7.19 -5.57 1.77
C PRO A 40 7.90 -6.87 1.38
N MET A 41 7.71 -7.95 2.15
CA MET A 41 8.29 -9.26 1.84
C MET A 41 7.64 -9.90 0.61
N ILE A 42 6.35 -9.67 0.38
CA ILE A 42 5.66 -10.12 -0.83
C ILE A 42 6.26 -9.43 -2.05
N LEU A 43 6.48 -8.12 -2.01
CA LEU A 43 7.10 -7.36 -3.10
C LEU A 43 8.51 -7.88 -3.40
N ASP A 44 9.33 -8.13 -2.37
CA ASP A 44 10.67 -8.70 -2.54
C ASP A 44 10.65 -10.08 -3.22
N LYS A 45 9.70 -10.96 -2.83
CA LYS A 45 9.50 -12.29 -3.46
C LYS A 45 9.09 -12.19 -4.92
N LEU A 46 8.27 -11.20 -5.26
CA LEU A 46 7.85 -10.94 -6.64
C LEU A 46 8.90 -10.18 -7.46
N ASN A 47 10.04 -9.85 -6.84
CA ASN A 47 11.10 -9.02 -7.42
C ASN A 47 10.56 -7.66 -7.90
N ILE A 48 9.67 -7.07 -7.11
CA ILE A 48 9.12 -5.73 -7.27
C ILE A 48 9.88 -4.81 -6.32
N HIS A 49 10.54 -3.81 -6.87
CA HIS A 49 11.35 -2.85 -6.13
C HIS A 49 10.46 -1.72 -5.60
N LEU A 50 10.22 -1.71 -4.29
CA LEU A 50 9.43 -0.66 -3.63
C LEU A 50 10.21 0.65 -3.54
N LEU A 51 9.58 1.74 -3.93
CA LEU A 51 10.03 3.13 -3.81
C LEU A 51 8.97 3.92 -3.04
N GLU A 52 9.32 4.46 -1.89
CA GLU A 52 8.42 5.25 -1.03
C GLU A 52 8.80 6.72 -1.14
N TYR A 53 7.83 7.61 -1.41
CA TYR A 53 8.08 9.05 -1.45
C TYR A 53 6.84 9.86 -1.03
N PRO A 54 6.97 10.92 -0.20
CA PRO A 54 5.82 11.69 0.26
C PRO A 54 5.43 12.74 -0.79
N ILE A 55 4.36 12.48 -1.52
CA ILE A 55 3.81 13.40 -2.53
C ILE A 55 2.56 14.06 -1.96
N LYS A 56 2.71 15.31 -1.51
CA LYS A 56 1.57 16.11 -1.04
C LYS A 56 0.82 16.68 -2.24
N SER A 57 -0.51 16.64 -2.19
CA SER A 57 -1.35 17.35 -3.17
C SER A 57 -1.04 18.85 -3.10
N LEU A 58 -0.58 19.40 -4.23
CA LEU A 58 -0.56 20.85 -4.43
C LEU A 58 -1.91 21.22 -5.05
N ASN A 59 -2.66 22.07 -4.36
CA ASN A 59 -3.87 22.74 -4.87
C ASN A 59 -5.12 21.87 -5.12
N GLY A 60 -5.29 20.76 -4.40
CA GLY A 60 -6.55 19.99 -4.43
C GLY A 60 -6.72 19.07 -5.64
N CYS A 61 -5.67 18.87 -6.45
CA CYS A 61 -5.60 17.72 -7.36
C CYS A 61 -5.32 16.45 -6.55
N ASN A 62 -5.97 15.33 -6.88
CA ASN A 62 -5.66 14.05 -6.25
C ASN A 62 -4.16 13.78 -6.36
N ALA A 63 -3.46 13.75 -5.23
CA ALA A 63 -2.09 13.26 -5.22
C ALA A 63 -2.14 11.80 -5.69
N PHE A 64 -1.15 11.44 -6.50
CA PHE A 64 -0.85 10.07 -6.84
C PHE A 64 -0.86 9.16 -5.60
N SER A 65 -1.46 7.96 -5.67
CA SER A 65 -1.48 6.99 -4.57
C SER A 65 -0.39 5.93 -4.71
N ALA A 66 -0.43 5.17 -5.81
CA ALA A 66 0.52 4.12 -6.14
C ALA A 66 0.59 3.85 -7.64
N VAL A 67 1.71 3.29 -8.10
CA VAL A 67 1.96 2.91 -9.50
C VAL A 67 2.88 1.73 -9.52
N ILE A 68 2.65 0.84 -10.46
CA ILE A 68 3.63 -0.13 -10.88
C ILE A 68 4.21 0.18 -12.25
N LEU A 69 5.55 0.23 -12.34
CA LEU A 69 6.29 0.47 -13.57
C LEU A 69 7.07 -0.79 -13.94
N CYS A 70 6.80 -1.32 -15.12
CA CYS A 70 7.52 -2.46 -15.69
C CYS A 70 8.41 -1.98 -16.83
N ASN A 71 9.72 -2.19 -16.72
CA ASN A 71 10.67 -1.92 -17.80
C ASN A 71 11.45 -3.19 -18.16
N ARG A 72 11.93 -3.29 -19.41
CA ARG A 72 12.81 -4.38 -19.87
C ARG A 72 14.13 -3.79 -20.34
N ILE A 73 15.22 -4.12 -19.62
CA ILE A 73 16.58 -3.69 -19.96
C ILE A 73 17.39 -4.95 -20.26
N ASN A 74 18.01 -5.03 -21.44
CA ASN A 74 18.82 -6.18 -21.88
C ASN A 74 18.10 -7.53 -21.74
N GLY A 75 16.81 -7.56 -22.07
CA GLY A 75 15.97 -8.77 -21.96
C GLY A 75 15.54 -9.15 -20.54
N ARG A 76 15.99 -8.43 -19.50
CA ARG A 76 15.57 -8.63 -18.10
C ARG A 76 14.44 -7.67 -17.75
N LYS A 77 13.39 -8.19 -17.10
CA LYS A 77 12.27 -7.38 -16.59
C LYS A 77 12.64 -6.81 -15.22
N TYR A 78 12.51 -5.49 -15.08
CA TYR A 78 12.62 -4.75 -13.82
C TYR A 78 11.25 -4.16 -13.51
N THR A 79 10.77 -4.40 -12.29
CA THR A 79 9.47 -3.91 -11.84
C THR A 79 9.66 -3.03 -10.63
N PHE A 80 9.14 -1.82 -10.67
CA PHE A 80 9.18 -0.86 -9.57
C PHE A 80 7.76 -0.54 -9.12
N MET A 81 7.57 -0.38 -7.82
CA MET A 81 6.31 0.07 -7.25
C MET A 81 6.57 1.38 -6.51
N GLY A 82 6.00 2.47 -7.01
CA GLY A 82 6.03 3.77 -6.34
C GLY A 82 4.82 3.89 -5.42
N ILE A 83 5.03 4.23 -4.15
CA ILE A 83 3.98 4.47 -3.15
C ILE A 83 4.08 5.89 -2.61
N ASN A 84 2.94 6.58 -2.55
CA ASN A 84 2.85 7.87 -1.88
C ASN A 84 2.82 7.70 -0.36
N SER A 85 3.97 7.97 0.26
CA SER A 85 4.12 7.82 1.71
C SER A 85 3.46 8.96 2.52
N ALA A 86 2.88 9.96 1.86
CA ALA A 86 2.07 10.99 2.50
C ALA A 86 0.66 10.50 2.89
N ASN A 87 0.22 9.35 2.36
CA ASN A 87 -1.01 8.67 2.77
C ASN A 87 -0.78 7.87 4.07
N SER A 88 -1.85 7.53 4.79
CA SER A 88 -1.75 6.65 5.97
C SER A 88 -1.24 5.26 5.60
N LEU A 89 -0.66 4.54 6.56
CA LEU A 89 -0.15 3.19 6.30
C LEU A 89 -1.25 2.23 5.81
N THR A 90 -2.49 2.33 6.30
CA THR A 90 -3.60 1.49 5.79
C THR A 90 -4.00 1.81 4.35
N GLU A 91 -3.91 3.07 3.94
CA GLU A 91 -4.12 3.46 2.54
C GLU A 91 -3.00 2.90 1.68
N GLN A 92 -1.74 3.05 2.11
CA GLN A 92 -0.58 2.46 1.41
C GLN A 92 -0.73 0.93 1.27
N CYS A 93 -1.16 0.21 2.31
CA CYS A 93 -1.39 -1.23 2.22
C CYS A 93 -2.49 -1.58 1.19
N PHE A 94 -3.55 -0.79 1.12
CA PHE A 94 -4.64 -0.99 0.16
C PHE A 94 -4.16 -0.68 -1.26
N ASP A 95 -3.43 0.42 -1.46
CA ASP A 95 -2.89 0.84 -2.74
C ASP A 95 -1.87 -0.17 -3.27
N ILE A 96 -0.99 -0.73 -2.42
CA ILE A 96 -0.09 -1.83 -2.80
C ILE A 96 -0.90 -3.05 -3.28
N ALA A 97 -1.93 -3.46 -2.53
CA ALA A 97 -2.75 -4.61 -2.90
C ALA A 97 -3.53 -4.37 -4.21
N HIS A 98 -3.95 -3.13 -4.45
CA HIS A 98 -4.55 -2.69 -5.70
C HIS A 98 -3.56 -2.82 -6.87
N GLU A 99 -2.35 -2.27 -6.74
CA GLU A 99 -1.33 -2.37 -7.81
C GLU A 99 -0.87 -3.81 -8.05
N LEU A 100 -0.91 -4.68 -7.03
CA LEU A 100 -0.62 -6.11 -7.20
C LEU A 100 -1.65 -6.79 -8.12
N TYR A 101 -2.91 -6.37 -8.14
CA TYR A 101 -3.86 -6.87 -9.12
C TYR A 101 -3.37 -6.59 -10.54
N HIS A 102 -3.06 -5.32 -10.85
CA HIS A 102 -2.56 -4.91 -12.15
C HIS A 102 -1.29 -5.67 -12.52
N PHE A 103 -0.37 -5.88 -11.56
CA PHE A 103 0.81 -6.70 -11.77
C PHE A 103 0.51 -8.15 -12.17
N PHE A 104 -0.51 -8.76 -11.57
CA PHE A 104 -0.86 -10.16 -11.81
C PHE A 104 -1.69 -10.38 -13.06
N THR A 105 -2.49 -9.39 -13.47
CA THR A 105 -3.39 -9.50 -14.62
C THR A 105 -2.82 -8.91 -15.89
N ASP A 106 -1.98 -7.87 -15.79
CA ASP A 106 -1.33 -7.31 -16.96
C ASP A 106 -0.09 -8.12 -17.31
N ASN A 107 0.00 -8.56 -18.56
CA ASN A 107 1.15 -9.26 -19.12
C ASN A 107 2.44 -8.39 -19.22
N GLY A 108 2.53 -7.31 -18.45
CA GLY A 108 3.74 -6.56 -18.17
C GLY A 108 3.91 -5.22 -18.86
N ILE A 109 2.85 -4.56 -19.32
CA ILE A 109 2.91 -3.20 -19.90
C ILE A 109 1.65 -2.41 -19.55
N LYS A 110 1.67 -1.66 -18.45
CA LYS A 110 0.95 -0.37 -18.39
C LYS A 110 2.00 0.72 -18.56
N SER A 111 2.03 1.32 -19.76
CA SER A 111 2.58 2.65 -19.99
C SER A 111 1.58 3.64 -19.38
N CYS A 112 2.03 4.68 -18.69
CA CYS A 112 1.21 5.69 -17.99
C CYS A 112 0.29 6.54 -18.91
N SER A 113 -0.34 5.98 -19.94
CA SER A 113 -0.94 6.74 -21.04
C SER A 113 -2.28 6.21 -21.57
N GLU A 114 -2.89 5.17 -21.00
CA GLU A 114 -4.24 4.75 -21.42
C GLU A 114 -5.25 5.02 -20.31
N GLN A 115 -6.33 5.72 -20.66
CA GLN A 115 -7.43 6.04 -19.75
C GLN A 115 -7.87 4.78 -19.00
N GLU A 116 -7.65 4.79 -17.68
CA GLU A 116 -7.99 3.66 -16.81
C GLU A 116 -9.45 3.27 -16.99
N ASN A 117 -9.66 2.01 -17.38
CA ASN A 117 -11.00 1.48 -17.53
C ASN A 117 -11.64 1.38 -16.13
N LYS A 118 -12.72 2.14 -15.89
CA LYS A 118 -13.45 2.14 -14.61
C LYS A 118 -13.79 0.72 -14.10
N ARG A 119 -14.01 -0.23 -15.01
CA ARG A 119 -14.27 -1.62 -14.64
C ARG A 119 -13.01 -2.34 -14.16
N ASP A 120 -11.86 -2.09 -14.78
CA ASP A 120 -10.56 -2.63 -14.36
C ASP A 120 -10.15 -2.11 -12.98
N GLU A 121 -10.33 -0.81 -12.74
CA GLU A 121 -10.14 -0.19 -11.43
C GLU A 121 -11.08 -0.76 -10.36
N ALA A 122 -12.33 -1.08 -10.74
CA ALA A 122 -13.26 -1.76 -9.84
C ALA A 122 -12.78 -3.19 -9.52
N LYS A 123 -12.21 -3.92 -10.50
CA LYS A 123 -11.61 -5.25 -10.28
C LYS A 123 -10.40 -5.16 -9.36
N ALA A 124 -9.53 -4.18 -9.56
CA ALA A 124 -8.37 -3.95 -8.71
C ALA A 124 -8.76 -3.65 -7.25
N ASN A 125 -9.75 -2.79 -7.05
CA ASN A 125 -10.30 -2.51 -5.72
C ASN A 125 -10.93 -3.76 -5.07
N ARG A 126 -11.70 -4.54 -5.84
CA ARG A 126 -12.30 -5.79 -5.33
C ARG A 126 -11.22 -6.83 -5.02
N PHE A 127 -10.20 -6.98 -5.86
CA PHE A 127 -9.06 -7.84 -5.59
C PHE A 127 -8.33 -7.40 -4.32
N ALA A 128 -8.03 -6.11 -4.15
CA ALA A 128 -7.35 -5.60 -2.96
C ALA A 128 -8.14 -5.94 -1.68
N ALA A 129 -9.47 -5.78 -1.72
CA ALA A 129 -10.36 -6.15 -0.61
C ALA A 129 -10.32 -7.66 -0.31
N GLU A 130 -10.36 -8.52 -1.31
CA GLU A 130 -10.24 -9.98 -1.17
C GLU A 130 -8.83 -10.42 -0.73
N PHE A 131 -7.80 -9.77 -1.26
CA PHE A 131 -6.41 -10.08 -0.99
C PHE A 131 -6.00 -9.68 0.41
N LEU A 132 -6.52 -8.56 0.93
CA LEU A 132 -6.25 -8.12 2.30
C LEU A 132 -7.15 -8.84 3.31
N LEU A 133 -8.45 -8.95 3.05
CA LEU A 133 -9.45 -9.60 3.90
C LEU A 133 -10.35 -10.56 3.09
N PRO A 134 -9.92 -11.82 2.92
CA PRO A 134 -10.69 -12.81 2.17
C PRO A 134 -12.08 -13.02 2.77
N GLU A 135 -13.09 -13.27 1.92
CA GLU A 135 -14.47 -13.50 2.38
C GLU A 135 -14.54 -14.66 3.39
N THR A 136 -13.76 -15.72 3.15
CA THR A 136 -13.69 -16.90 4.03
C THR A 136 -13.19 -16.53 5.43
N ALA A 137 -12.18 -15.67 5.53
CA ALA A 137 -11.66 -15.20 6.80
C ALA A 137 -12.63 -14.26 7.51
N LEU A 138 -13.25 -13.34 6.77
CA LEU A 138 -14.29 -12.47 7.32
C LEU A 138 -15.44 -13.31 7.89
N LYS A 139 -15.99 -14.26 7.12
CA LYS A 139 -17.06 -15.16 7.59
C LYS A 139 -16.65 -15.91 8.85
N ARG A 140 -15.39 -16.38 8.93
CA ARG A 140 -14.87 -17.03 10.13
C ARG A 140 -14.86 -16.10 11.34
N ILE A 141 -14.37 -14.87 11.19
CA ILE A 141 -14.41 -13.85 12.27
C ILE A 141 -15.84 -13.65 12.76
N LEU A 142 -16.80 -13.53 11.84
CA LEU A 142 -18.21 -13.33 12.17
C LEU A 142 -18.81 -14.53 12.92
N LEU A 143 -18.51 -15.75 12.45
CA LEU A 143 -18.97 -16.97 13.10
C LEU A 143 -18.35 -17.14 14.49
N ASP A 144 -17.04 -16.90 14.64
CA ASP A 144 -16.34 -17.05 15.90
C ASP A 144 -16.84 -16.03 16.96
N GLU A 145 -17.23 -14.82 16.55
CA GLU A 145 -17.69 -13.78 17.49
C GLU A 145 -19.22 -13.77 17.72
N PHE A 146 -20.02 -14.00 16.67
CA PHE A 146 -21.48 -13.82 16.72
C PHE A 146 -22.27 -15.11 16.49
N ASN A 147 -21.61 -16.23 16.19
CA ASN A 147 -22.24 -17.50 15.76
C ASN A 147 -23.18 -17.34 14.54
N LYS A 148 -23.00 -16.29 13.74
CA LYS A 148 -23.77 -16.01 12.51
C LYS A 148 -22.98 -15.08 11.59
N THR A 149 -23.31 -15.12 10.30
CA THR A 149 -22.69 -14.25 9.28
C THR A 149 -23.51 -13.01 8.95
N SER A 150 -24.83 -13.05 9.14
CA SER A 150 -25.70 -11.88 9.02
C SER A 150 -25.80 -11.15 10.36
N LEU A 151 -25.49 -9.87 10.35
CA LEU A 151 -25.51 -8.96 11.49
C LEU A 151 -26.56 -7.85 11.34
N HIS A 152 -27.62 -8.08 10.56
CA HIS A 152 -28.62 -7.04 10.23
C HIS A 152 -29.39 -6.54 11.45
N ASP A 153 -29.51 -7.38 12.47
CA ASP A 153 -30.15 -7.11 13.77
C ASP A 153 -29.17 -6.59 14.84
N ILE A 154 -27.87 -6.48 14.52
CA ILE A 154 -26.84 -6.06 15.45
C ILE A 154 -26.76 -4.53 15.54
N ASP A 155 -26.64 -4.04 16.77
CA ASP A 155 -26.49 -2.61 17.07
C ASP A 155 -25.23 -2.00 16.44
N ILE A 156 -25.34 -0.74 16.00
CA ILE A 156 -24.28 -0.05 15.26
C ILE A 156 -22.99 0.09 16.08
N PHE A 157 -23.07 0.28 17.40
CA PHE A 157 -21.89 0.40 18.24
C PHE A 157 -21.17 -0.94 18.43
N VAL A 158 -21.91 -2.06 18.34
CA VAL A 158 -21.31 -3.40 18.29
C VAL A 158 -20.55 -3.58 16.98
N LEU A 159 -21.14 -3.16 15.85
CA LEU A 159 -20.47 -3.19 14.54
C LEU A 159 -19.20 -2.33 14.52
N ILE A 160 -19.23 -1.14 15.12
CA ILE A 160 -18.04 -0.28 15.21
C ILE A 160 -16.90 -0.97 15.99
N ARG A 161 -17.22 -1.69 17.08
CA ARG A 161 -16.21 -2.47 17.81
C ARG A 161 -15.62 -3.60 16.98
N LEU A 162 -16.45 -4.27 16.16
CA LEU A 162 -15.98 -5.26 15.19
C LEU A 162 -15.04 -4.63 14.15
N ILE A 163 -15.44 -3.50 13.57
CA ILE A 163 -14.64 -2.78 12.57
C ILE A 163 -13.30 -2.34 13.17
N ALA A 164 -13.28 -1.81 14.40
CA ALA A 164 -12.06 -1.44 15.11
C ALA A 164 -11.08 -2.63 15.27
N ARG A 165 -11.57 -3.80 15.65
CA ARG A 165 -10.73 -5.00 15.75
C ARG A 165 -10.23 -5.47 14.39
N ILE A 166 -11.08 -5.49 13.36
CA ILE A 166 -10.65 -5.86 12.01
C ILE A 166 -9.58 -4.87 11.52
N HIS A 167 -9.76 -3.57 11.73
CA HIS A 167 -8.81 -2.53 11.35
C HIS A 167 -7.43 -2.77 11.97
N CYS A 168 -7.33 -2.94 13.28
CA CYS A 168 -6.04 -3.14 13.94
C CYS A 168 -5.40 -4.50 13.60
N ASN A 169 -6.21 -5.55 13.42
CA ASN A 169 -5.68 -6.90 13.18
C ASN A 169 -5.33 -7.18 11.71
N TRP A 170 -6.08 -6.60 10.77
CA TRP A 170 -5.96 -6.87 9.34
C TRP A 170 -5.36 -5.70 8.54
N TRP A 171 -5.22 -4.53 9.17
CA TRP A 171 -4.61 -3.31 8.61
C TRP A 171 -5.33 -2.83 7.35
N LEU A 172 -6.66 -2.78 7.40
CA LEU A 172 -7.49 -2.19 6.35
C LEU A 172 -8.06 -0.84 6.77
N PRO A 173 -8.26 0.10 5.83
CA PRO A 173 -9.00 1.33 6.08
C PRO A 173 -10.42 1.05 6.57
N TYR A 174 -10.94 1.90 7.46
CA TYR A 174 -12.33 1.82 7.98
C TYR A 174 -13.36 1.63 6.86
N VAL A 175 -13.28 2.46 5.81
CA VAL A 175 -14.21 2.44 4.67
C VAL A 175 -14.15 1.10 3.92
N ALA A 176 -12.95 0.54 3.74
CA ALA A 176 -12.78 -0.75 3.07
C ALA A 176 -13.44 -1.89 3.85
N ILE A 177 -13.34 -1.88 5.18
CA ILE A 177 -13.97 -2.89 6.05
C ILE A 177 -15.50 -2.79 5.99
N VAL A 178 -16.05 -1.57 6.08
CA VAL A 178 -17.51 -1.37 6.01
C VAL A 178 -18.06 -1.87 4.66
N ARG A 179 -17.39 -1.50 3.56
CA ARG A 179 -17.73 -1.99 2.22
C ARG A 179 -17.65 -3.50 2.13
N ARG A 180 -16.59 -4.10 2.67
CA ARG A 180 -16.40 -5.56 2.70
C ARG A 180 -17.55 -6.28 3.42
N LEU A 181 -17.93 -5.79 4.59
CA LEU A 181 -19.06 -6.32 5.36
C LEU A 181 -20.37 -6.25 4.56
N PHE A 182 -20.58 -5.16 3.83
CA PHE A 182 -21.76 -5.00 2.99
C PHE A 182 -21.73 -5.92 1.76
N GLU A 183 -20.58 -6.01 1.08
CA GLU A 183 -20.34 -6.89 -0.07
C GLU A 183 -20.58 -8.36 0.25
N THR A 184 -20.20 -8.82 1.45
CA THR A 184 -20.47 -10.19 1.92
C THR A 184 -21.84 -10.35 2.57
N GLN A 185 -22.73 -9.35 2.42
CA GLN A 185 -24.09 -9.30 2.97
C GLN A 185 -24.17 -9.43 4.51
N ALA A 186 -23.06 -9.19 5.21
CA ALA A 186 -22.99 -9.27 6.66
C ALA A 186 -23.76 -8.13 7.33
N ILE A 187 -23.76 -6.95 6.71
CA ILE A 187 -24.55 -5.79 7.18
C ILE A 187 -25.58 -5.39 6.11
N SER A 188 -26.67 -4.77 6.55
CA SER A 188 -27.71 -4.24 5.68
C SER A 188 -27.27 -2.94 5.00
N GLN A 189 -27.94 -2.54 3.91
CA GLN A 189 -27.74 -1.25 3.26
C GLN A 189 -27.88 -0.10 4.27
N LYS A 190 -28.90 -0.14 5.15
CA LYS A 190 -29.13 0.88 6.18
C LYS A 190 -27.94 1.01 7.16
N GLN A 191 -27.36 -0.11 7.58
CA GLN A 191 -26.18 -0.11 8.45
C GLN A 191 -24.94 0.41 7.69
N SER A 192 -24.75 -0.02 6.45
CA SER A 192 -23.65 0.44 5.58
C SER A 192 -23.71 1.96 5.36
N ASP A 193 -24.88 2.49 5.00
CA ASP A 193 -25.10 3.92 4.78
C ASP A 193 -24.85 4.72 6.05
N ALA A 194 -25.33 4.23 7.20
CA ALA A 194 -25.09 4.89 8.49
C ALA A 194 -23.59 4.94 8.84
N LEU A 195 -22.82 3.91 8.49
CA LEU A 195 -21.38 3.83 8.77
C LEU A 195 -20.54 4.66 7.79
N LEU A 196 -20.99 4.84 6.54
CA LEU A 196 -20.25 5.56 5.49
C LEU A 196 -20.64 7.03 5.34
N PHE A 197 -21.90 7.38 5.60
CA PHE A 197 -22.46 8.70 5.37
C PHE A 197 -23.16 9.21 6.66
N PRO A 198 -22.38 9.72 7.62
CA PRO A 198 -22.92 10.12 8.91
C PRO A 198 -23.68 11.45 8.79
N ASP A 199 -24.99 11.38 8.54
CA ASP A 199 -25.82 12.59 8.43
C ASP A 199 -26.08 13.29 9.78
N ASN A 200 -25.80 12.65 10.95
CA ASN A 200 -25.94 13.27 12.28
C ASN A 200 -25.22 12.53 13.45
N ASN A 201 -24.57 11.39 13.21
CA ASN A 201 -23.83 10.63 14.24
C ASN A 201 -22.42 10.36 13.74
N ASP A 202 -21.41 10.96 14.38
CA ASP A 202 -20.01 10.77 14.02
C ASP A 202 -19.49 9.40 14.51
N TYR A 203 -19.97 8.33 13.89
CA TYR A 203 -19.54 6.96 14.18
C TYR A 203 -18.06 6.74 13.93
N TYR A 204 -17.45 7.52 13.04
CA TYR A 204 -16.01 7.47 12.80
C TYR A 204 -15.24 7.92 14.06
N LYS A 205 -15.65 9.03 14.70
CA LYS A 205 -15.06 9.42 15.99
C LYS A 205 -15.25 8.39 17.10
N TYR A 206 -16.37 7.66 17.10
CA TYR A 206 -16.54 6.52 18.03
C TYR A 206 -15.58 5.38 17.70
N PHE A 207 -15.38 5.08 16.41
CA PHE A 207 -14.39 4.11 15.93
C PHE A 207 -12.97 4.49 16.42
N GLU A 208 -12.53 5.74 16.21
CA GLU A 208 -11.21 6.22 16.66
C GLU A 208 -11.03 6.03 18.17
N ARG A 209 -12.04 6.41 18.96
CA ARG A 209 -12.01 6.24 20.43
C ARG A 209 -11.87 4.78 20.84
N ILE A 210 -12.56 3.88 20.15
CA ILE A 210 -12.46 2.43 20.43
C ILE A 210 -11.07 1.93 20.04
N CYS A 211 -10.55 2.31 18.87
CA CYS A 211 -9.21 1.91 18.45
C CYS A 211 -8.13 2.36 19.43
N HIS A 212 -8.18 3.61 19.88
CA HIS A 212 -7.28 4.11 20.93
C HIS A 212 -7.40 3.34 22.25
N ALA A 213 -8.61 2.93 22.63
CA ALA A 213 -8.81 2.16 23.86
C ALA A 213 -8.35 0.69 23.75
N LEU A 214 -8.38 0.10 22.55
CA LEU A 214 -8.00 -1.29 22.31
C LEU A 214 -6.49 -1.45 22.05
N ASP A 215 -5.93 -0.63 21.16
CA ASP A 215 -4.53 -0.66 20.74
C ASP A 215 -4.15 0.68 20.10
N SER A 216 -3.83 1.66 20.93
CA SER A 216 -3.47 3.01 20.48
C SER A 216 -2.22 3.02 19.60
N ASP A 217 -1.23 2.19 19.89
CA ASP A 217 0.05 2.19 19.17
C ASP A 217 -0.14 1.69 17.74
N THR A 218 -0.84 0.55 17.57
CA THR A 218 -1.19 0.04 16.25
C THR A 218 -2.09 1.02 15.51
N PHE A 219 -3.12 1.58 16.16
CA PHE A 219 -4.02 2.53 15.51
C PHE A 219 -3.29 3.78 15.00
N LEU A 220 -2.44 4.39 15.83
CA LEU A 220 -1.64 5.55 15.44
C LEU A 220 -0.69 5.20 14.29
N LYS A 221 0.01 4.06 14.37
CA LYS A 221 0.87 3.58 13.28
C LYS A 221 0.11 3.42 11.97
N LEU A 222 -1.10 2.86 12.02
CA LEU A 222 -1.90 2.52 10.85
C LEU A 222 -2.50 3.76 10.17
N ASN A 223 -2.89 4.77 10.93
CA ASN A 223 -3.61 5.95 10.43
C ASN A 223 -2.73 7.20 10.30
N THR A 224 -1.43 7.10 10.60
CA THR A 224 -0.48 8.20 10.42
C THR A 224 0.24 8.08 9.07
N PRO A 225 0.41 9.18 8.33
CA PRO A 225 1.30 9.22 7.17
C PRO A 225 2.72 8.77 7.51
N THR A 226 3.27 7.83 6.74
CA THR A 226 4.62 7.32 7.02
C THR A 226 5.71 8.36 6.67
N ASN A 227 5.43 9.23 5.69
CA ASN A 227 6.32 10.26 5.14
C ASN A 227 7.74 9.74 4.81
N LYS A 228 7.86 8.44 4.53
CA LYS A 228 9.12 7.80 4.20
C LYS A 228 9.59 8.23 2.82
N ILE A 229 10.87 8.57 2.73
CA ILE A 229 11.63 8.53 1.49
C ILE A 229 12.49 7.29 1.61
N GLY A 230 12.23 6.25 0.83
CA GLY A 230 12.84 4.95 1.10
C GLY A 230 12.76 3.93 -0.02
N ILE A 231 13.57 2.88 0.14
CA ILE A 231 13.67 1.70 -0.73
C ILE A 231 13.79 0.43 0.10
N SER A 232 13.51 -0.72 -0.50
CA SER A 232 13.64 -2.00 0.21
C SER A 232 15.10 -2.29 0.62
N PRO A 233 15.34 -2.98 1.75
CA PRO A 233 16.69 -3.35 2.18
C PRO A 233 17.47 -4.13 1.12
N LYS A 234 16.78 -4.96 0.34
CA LYS A 234 17.36 -5.68 -0.80
C LYS A 234 17.94 -4.73 -1.86
N ASN A 235 17.30 -3.59 -2.11
CA ASN A 235 17.79 -2.61 -3.08
C ASN A 235 18.99 -1.83 -2.54
N ILE A 236 18.99 -1.50 -1.25
CA ILE A 236 20.15 -0.90 -0.57
C ILE A 236 21.36 -1.82 -0.74
N GLU A 237 21.20 -3.12 -0.47
CA GLU A 237 22.25 -4.12 -0.64
C GLU A 237 22.76 -4.21 -2.08
N ILE A 238 21.90 -4.04 -3.08
CA ILE A 238 22.31 -4.00 -4.50
C ILE A 238 23.18 -2.76 -4.77
N ILE A 239 22.81 -1.60 -4.22
CA ILE A 239 23.57 -0.36 -4.39
C ILE A 239 24.97 -0.51 -3.76
N ILE A 240 25.04 -1.02 -2.53
CA ILE A 240 26.31 -1.29 -1.83
C ILE A 240 27.17 -2.28 -2.60
N LYS A 241 26.60 -3.41 -3.05
CA LYS A 241 27.37 -4.38 -3.85
C LYS A 241 27.85 -3.83 -5.17
N ASN A 242 27.07 -2.98 -5.84
CA ASN A 242 27.52 -2.37 -7.09
C ASN A 242 28.72 -1.45 -6.84
N TYR A 243 28.74 -0.75 -5.70
CA TYR A 243 29.89 0.05 -5.27
C TYR A 243 31.11 -0.82 -4.95
N GLU A 244 30.96 -1.84 -4.10
CA GLU A 244 32.03 -2.77 -3.71
C GLU A 244 32.64 -3.57 -4.89
N ASN A 245 31.92 -3.68 -6.00
CA ASN A 245 32.37 -4.36 -7.22
C ASN A 245 32.82 -3.38 -8.32
N ASP A 246 33.08 -2.11 -7.99
CA ASP A 246 33.56 -1.07 -8.91
C ASP A 246 32.62 -0.83 -10.12
N LEU A 247 31.32 -1.11 -9.97
CA LEU A 247 30.31 -0.88 -11.02
C LEU A 247 29.75 0.55 -10.99
N ILE A 248 29.88 1.24 -9.87
CA ILE A 248 29.54 2.65 -9.67
C ILE A 248 30.67 3.33 -8.90
N ASP A 249 30.91 4.60 -9.20
CA ASP A 249 31.90 5.42 -8.51
C ASP A 249 31.36 6.02 -7.20
N ASP A 250 32.25 6.62 -6.40
CA ASP A 250 31.93 7.28 -5.13
C ASP A 250 30.80 8.31 -5.30
N ASN A 251 30.90 9.16 -6.32
CA ASN A 251 29.91 10.19 -6.64
C ASN A 251 28.51 9.60 -6.90
N THR A 252 28.44 8.53 -7.69
CA THR A 252 27.18 7.85 -7.98
C THR A 252 26.63 7.15 -6.74
N PHE A 253 27.48 6.50 -5.95
CA PHE A 253 27.08 5.82 -4.72
C PHE A 253 26.47 6.78 -3.70
N ILE A 254 27.18 7.89 -3.41
CA ILE A 254 26.71 8.96 -2.51
C ILE A 254 25.39 9.53 -3.03
N LYS A 255 25.34 9.89 -4.32
CA LYS A 255 24.15 10.49 -4.93
C LYS A 255 22.92 9.57 -4.82
N VAL A 256 23.07 8.29 -5.13
CA VAL A 256 21.94 7.34 -5.11
C VAL A 256 21.44 7.07 -3.70
N LEU A 257 22.32 6.92 -2.70
CA LEU A 257 21.90 6.76 -1.31
C LEU A 257 21.22 8.02 -0.75
N ASN A 258 21.76 9.20 -1.08
CA ASN A 258 21.19 10.48 -0.67
C ASN A 258 19.80 10.73 -1.26
N MET A 259 19.48 10.21 -2.45
CA MET A 259 18.11 10.26 -2.99
C MET A 259 17.08 9.61 -2.06
N PHE A 260 17.51 8.71 -1.17
CA PHE A 260 16.67 8.02 -0.20
C PHE A 260 16.93 8.45 1.24
N ASN A 261 17.62 9.58 1.46
CA ASN A 261 18.06 10.06 2.77
C ASN A 261 18.87 9.00 3.55
N ILE A 262 19.67 8.22 2.85
CA ILE A 262 20.56 7.22 3.46
C ILE A 262 21.98 7.77 3.42
N ASP A 263 22.60 7.88 4.60
CA ASP A 263 23.99 8.30 4.73
C ASP A 263 24.93 7.09 4.48
N PRO A 264 25.87 7.17 3.51
CA PRO A 264 26.87 6.14 3.29
C PRO A 264 27.67 5.73 4.54
N ALA A 265 27.89 6.66 5.48
CA ALA A 265 28.58 6.39 6.75
C ALA A 265 27.84 5.34 7.59
N SER A 266 26.52 5.18 7.40
CA SER A 266 25.72 4.13 8.06
C SER A 266 26.17 2.71 7.70
N PHE A 267 26.93 2.55 6.61
CA PHE A 267 27.52 1.28 6.17
C PHE A 267 29.04 1.25 6.29
N GLY A 268 29.65 2.25 6.95
CA GLY A 268 31.10 2.32 7.15
C GLY A 268 31.88 2.95 5.99
N TYR A 269 31.20 3.70 5.11
CA TYR A 269 31.85 4.45 4.02
C TYR A 269 31.89 5.93 4.39
N ASP A 270 33.07 6.41 4.79
CA ASP A 270 33.34 7.82 5.05
C ASP A 270 34.00 8.45 3.81
N PHE A 271 33.22 9.21 3.04
CA PHE A 271 33.73 10.01 1.94
C PHE A 271 34.05 11.40 2.46
N GLU A 272 35.32 11.65 2.78
CA GLU A 272 35.80 13.02 2.97
C GLU A 272 35.72 13.72 1.60
N ILE A 273 35.03 14.88 1.53
CA ILE A 273 35.15 15.75 0.35
C ILE A 273 36.63 16.13 0.28
N CYS A 274 37.32 15.70 -0.77
CA CYS A 274 38.71 16.04 -0.97
C CYS A 274 38.83 17.56 -1.13
N ASP A 275 39.80 18.20 -0.47
CA ASP A 275 40.08 19.63 -0.63
C ASP A 275 40.27 20.01 -2.11
N ASP A 276 40.74 19.08 -2.94
CA ASP A 276 40.89 19.28 -4.39
C ASP A 276 39.54 19.51 -5.09
N ASP A 277 38.46 18.82 -4.69
CA ASP A 277 37.12 19.03 -5.26
C ASP A 277 36.53 20.39 -4.83
N TYR A 278 36.91 20.88 -3.64
CA TYR A 278 36.52 22.19 -3.15
C TYR A 278 37.25 23.31 -3.91
N ASN A 279 38.54 23.10 -4.19
CA ASN A 279 39.36 24.03 -4.97
C ASN A 279 38.92 24.09 -6.44
N GLU A 280 38.52 22.96 -7.04
CA GLU A 280 38.02 22.92 -8.42
C GLU A 280 36.68 23.67 -8.56
N LEU A 281 35.83 23.63 -7.53
CA LEU A 281 34.61 24.44 -7.45
C LEU A 281 34.90 25.94 -7.26
N GLU A 282 35.92 26.30 -6.49
CA GLU A 282 36.33 27.70 -6.30
C GLU A 282 36.90 28.30 -7.60
N GLU A 283 37.75 27.56 -8.33
CA GLU A 283 38.28 28.01 -9.63
C GLU A 283 37.17 28.24 -10.67
N VAL A 284 36.18 27.35 -10.74
CA VAL A 284 35.04 27.50 -11.66
C VAL A 284 34.15 28.69 -11.29
N LEU A 285 34.04 29.04 -10.01
CA LEU A 285 33.29 30.21 -9.56
C LEU A 285 34.07 31.51 -9.79
N GLU A 286 35.40 31.50 -9.66
CA GLU A 286 36.26 32.66 -9.93
C GLU A 286 36.35 33.00 -11.43
N GLU A 287 36.31 32.00 -12.34
CA GLU A 287 36.29 32.24 -13.79
C GLU A 287 35.00 32.90 -14.30
N VAL A 288 33.90 32.83 -13.56
CA VAL A 288 32.60 33.42 -13.96
C VAL A 288 32.49 34.90 -13.55
N ASP A 289 33.34 35.35 -12.62
CA ASP A 289 33.39 36.73 -12.13
C ASP A 289 34.51 37.58 -12.76
N SER A 290 35.24 37.05 -13.76
CA SER A 290 36.29 37.73 -14.55
C SER A 290 35.89 38.04 -15.99
#